data_AF-A0A8H6LX79-F1
#
_entry.id   AF-A0A8H6LX79-F1
#
_cell.length_a   1.000
_cell.length_b   1.000
_cell.length_c   1.000
_cell.angle_alpha   90.00
_cell.angle_beta   90.00
_cell.angle_gamma   90.00
#
_symmetry.space_group_name_H-M   'P 1'
#
loop_
_entity.id
_entity.type
_entity.pdbx_description
1 polymer ?
#
loop_
_entity_poly.entity_id
_entity_poly.type
_entity_poly.pdbx_seq_one_letter_code
_entity_poly.pdbx_strand_id
1 'polypeptide(L)'
;MTTTSDDMTQKPLSPPSAVDEEYYWDFVTFSVDDVLYRLPKYRFVNGSETFASEYGLDQDQGSEEEYAGVEDSSPDAVKKLDVAAADFRALLKVLYPKTDKAAHEELTLSMDEWLAVLKLSSKWRFNSVRKLAIERLSPLVGMKPSEKIRLGREYAVESWLLSGYEELVTRKAVISNEEGQLIGWETVNELWAVREMWKAHTACACTTQLSLDAIVQDTFSVEFDVIGELQQQYRTRQEREAYAVQKALEEAEREAAAQLEAERDRLAAEEAEERRKVEELAEEVEARRQKLSSLSMERQPIPGGIPIASGLYSVYEVSRAVTPEGMVSFIPPRCESPVSSWGTTPSRVESPIQPVPRIPACDCRNIVTVKKPSKKRR
;
A
#
# COMPACT_ATOMS: atom_id res chain seq x y z
N MET A 1 -89.17 33.17 -2.70
CA MET A 1 -88.51 32.36 -3.75
C MET A 1 -87.01 32.61 -3.59
N THR A 2 -86.36 31.80 -2.75
CA THR A 2 -85.42 30.69 -3.09
C THR A 2 -84.00 31.21 -3.41
N THR A 3 -83.07 31.28 -2.45
CA THR A 3 -82.15 30.23 -1.92
C THR A 3 -81.21 29.61 -2.97
N THR A 4 -79.90 29.95 -2.89
CA THR A 4 -78.71 29.11 -3.22
C THR A 4 -77.50 29.89 -2.64
N SER A 5 -77.01 29.68 -1.42
CA SER A 5 -76.15 28.57 -0.95
C SER A 5 -75.11 28.12 -1.96
N ASP A 6 -73.91 28.67 -1.88
CA ASP A 6 -72.68 27.92 -2.18
C ASP A 6 -71.58 28.38 -1.22
N ASP A 7 -71.55 27.67 -0.10
CA ASP A 7 -70.46 27.60 0.86
C ASP A 7 -69.32 26.78 0.21
N MET A 8 -68.36 27.49 -0.39
CA MET A 8 -67.10 26.88 -0.83
C MET A 8 -66.12 26.91 0.35
N THR A 9 -66.29 25.98 1.29
CA THR A 9 -65.23 25.57 2.20
C THR A 9 -64.05 25.06 1.37
N GLN A 10 -63.10 25.94 1.06
CA GLN A 10 -61.79 25.55 0.57
C GLN A 10 -61.08 24.81 1.71
N LYS A 11 -61.04 23.49 1.59
CA LYS A 11 -60.18 22.62 2.39
C LYS A 11 -58.74 23.18 2.30
N PRO A 12 -58.07 23.51 3.43
CA PRO A 12 -56.69 23.95 3.36
C PRO A 12 -55.89 22.82 2.69
N LEU A 13 -55.21 23.15 1.58
CA LEU A 13 -54.27 22.25 0.93
C LEU A 13 -53.27 21.84 2.01
N SER A 14 -53.35 20.60 2.47
CA SER A 14 -52.35 20.00 3.34
C SER A 14 -50.99 20.17 2.65
N PRO A 15 -49.93 20.62 3.37
CA PRO A 15 -48.62 20.79 2.77
C PRO A 15 -48.18 19.47 2.13
N PRO A 16 -47.52 19.53 0.95
CA PRO A 16 -47.04 18.34 0.26
C PRO A 16 -46.22 17.49 1.24
N SER A 17 -46.70 16.29 1.52
CA SER A 17 -46.22 15.45 2.64
C SER A 17 -45.16 14.43 2.23
N ALA A 18 -44.72 14.45 0.97
CA ALA A 18 -43.68 13.57 0.45
C ALA A 18 -42.40 14.38 0.29
N VAL A 19 -41.40 14.05 1.11
CA VAL A 19 -40.04 14.57 1.02
C VAL A 19 -39.23 13.64 0.12
N ASP A 20 -38.43 14.20 -0.79
CA ASP A 20 -37.52 13.43 -1.62
C ASP A 20 -36.23 13.16 -0.85
N GLU A 21 -35.93 11.89 -0.55
CA GLU A 21 -34.77 11.52 0.28
C GLU A 21 -33.41 11.85 -0.38
N GLU A 22 -33.35 12.04 -1.70
CA GLU A 22 -32.11 12.31 -2.42
C GLU A 22 -31.83 13.81 -2.57
N TYR A 23 -32.88 14.61 -2.79
CA TYR A 23 -32.76 16.04 -3.10
C TYR A 23 -33.35 16.97 -2.04
N TYR A 24 -33.84 16.45 -0.90
CA TYR A 24 -34.18 17.26 0.26
C TYR A 24 -32.96 17.45 1.17
N TRP A 25 -32.40 18.66 1.12
CA TRP A 25 -31.09 18.93 1.75
C TRP A 25 -31.27 19.58 3.11
N ASP A 26 -30.65 18.97 4.13
CA ASP A 26 -30.48 19.59 5.43
C ASP A 26 -29.37 20.65 5.41
N PHE A 27 -29.57 21.72 6.17
CA PHE A 27 -28.60 22.79 6.34
C PHE A 27 -28.08 22.84 7.77
N VAL A 28 -26.89 23.42 7.93
CA VAL A 28 -26.26 23.71 9.21
C VAL A 28 -25.71 25.13 9.18
N THR A 29 -25.81 25.85 10.30
CA THR A 29 -25.26 27.20 10.44
C THR A 29 -24.02 27.18 11.33
N PHE A 30 -22.89 27.63 10.78
CA PHE A 30 -21.64 27.81 11.51
C PHE A 30 -21.38 29.28 11.83
N SER A 31 -20.81 29.58 13.00
CA SER A 31 -20.29 30.91 13.35
C SER A 31 -18.78 30.87 13.46
N VAL A 32 -18.08 31.69 12.65
CA VAL A 32 -16.61 31.77 12.58
C VAL A 32 -16.20 33.24 12.53
N ASP A 33 -15.37 33.71 13.48
CA ASP A 33 -15.02 35.13 13.65
C ASP A 33 -16.24 36.08 13.54
N ASP A 34 -17.32 35.76 14.26
CA ASP A 34 -18.60 36.49 14.24
C ASP A 34 -19.29 36.59 12.86
N VAL A 35 -18.90 35.74 11.90
CA VAL A 35 -19.55 35.60 10.60
C VAL A 35 -20.32 34.28 10.54
N LEU A 36 -21.58 34.36 10.11
CA LEU A 36 -22.45 33.19 9.94
C LEU A 36 -22.32 32.58 8.54
N TYR A 37 -22.25 31.25 8.49
CA TYR A 37 -22.19 30.44 7.27
C TYR A 37 -23.28 29.37 7.32
N ARG A 38 -24.33 29.51 6.50
CA ARG A 38 -25.37 28.47 6.33
C ARG A 38 -25.06 27.61 5.12
N LEU A 39 -24.86 26.32 5.32
CA LEU A 39 -24.35 25.40 4.31
C LEU A 39 -25.08 24.05 4.37
N PRO A 40 -25.16 23.31 3.25
CA PRO A 40 -25.67 21.95 3.28
C PRO A 40 -24.86 21.09 4.26
N LYS A 41 -25.55 20.22 4.99
CA LYS A 41 -24.96 19.36 6.02
C LYS A 41 -24.23 18.15 5.42
N TYR A 42 -24.73 17.67 4.28
CA TYR A 42 -24.28 16.45 3.61
C TYR A 42 -22.76 16.34 3.42
N ARG A 43 -22.08 17.38 2.91
CA ARG A 43 -20.61 17.31 2.68
C ARG A 43 -19.80 17.26 3.96
N PHE A 44 -20.30 17.81 5.06
CA PHE A 44 -19.61 17.75 6.36
C PHE A 44 -19.73 16.37 6.97
N VAL A 45 -20.95 15.79 6.96
CA VAL A 45 -21.22 14.44 7.48
C VAL A 45 -20.47 13.38 6.68
N ASN A 46 -20.56 13.42 5.35
CA ASN A 46 -19.87 12.43 4.51
C ASN A 46 -18.37 12.69 4.37
N GLY A 47 -17.93 13.94 4.55
CA GLY A 47 -16.53 14.31 4.43
C GLY A 47 -15.71 13.97 5.66
N SER A 48 -16.31 13.97 6.86
CA SER A 48 -15.64 13.60 8.11
C SER A 48 -16.61 13.17 9.21
N GLU A 49 -16.48 11.91 9.63
CA GLU A 49 -17.17 11.36 10.80
C GLU A 49 -16.73 12.03 12.11
N THR A 50 -15.45 12.39 12.23
CA THR A 50 -14.91 13.12 13.39
C THR A 50 -15.56 14.49 13.52
N PHE A 51 -15.64 15.24 12.43
CA PHE A 51 -16.27 16.56 12.43
C PHE A 51 -17.77 16.45 12.72
N ALA A 52 -18.46 15.50 12.08
CA ALA A 52 -19.88 15.28 12.32
C ALA A 52 -20.16 15.00 13.81
N SER A 53 -19.36 14.13 14.43
CA SER A 53 -19.52 13.78 15.84
C SER A 53 -19.16 14.94 16.78
N GLU A 54 -18.08 15.68 16.48
CA GLU A 54 -17.60 16.81 17.31
C GLU A 54 -18.63 17.94 17.40
N TYR A 55 -19.33 18.23 16.29
CA TYR A 55 -20.32 19.30 16.20
C TYR A 55 -21.78 18.80 16.25
N GLY A 56 -22.00 17.52 16.55
CA GLY A 56 -23.33 16.90 16.73
C GLY A 56 -24.20 16.87 15.46
N LEU A 57 -23.58 16.76 14.29
CA LEU A 57 -24.29 16.73 12.99
C LEU A 57 -24.92 15.37 12.68
N ASP A 58 -24.57 14.31 13.38
CA ASP A 58 -25.17 12.98 13.22
C ASP A 58 -26.56 12.86 13.88
N GLN A 59 -26.82 13.64 14.93
CA GLN A 59 -28.03 13.54 15.76
C GLN A 59 -29.06 14.65 15.51
N ASP A 60 -28.65 15.71 14.80
CA ASP A 60 -29.50 16.84 14.47
C ASP A 60 -30.52 16.41 13.38
N GLN A 61 -31.68 15.89 13.78
CA GLN A 61 -32.82 15.78 12.87
C GLN A 61 -33.23 17.22 12.58
N GLY A 62 -32.87 17.72 11.39
CA GLY A 62 -33.06 19.11 10.99
C GLY A 62 -34.44 19.58 11.46
N SER A 63 -34.48 20.41 12.49
CA SER A 63 -35.74 20.83 13.05
C SER A 63 -36.47 21.60 11.95
N GLU A 64 -37.66 21.12 11.55
CA GLU A 64 -38.58 21.82 10.65
C GLU A 64 -38.89 23.26 11.12
N GLU A 65 -38.55 23.58 12.37
CA GLU A 65 -38.68 24.89 13.01
C GLU A 65 -37.58 25.90 12.61
N GLU A 66 -36.55 25.51 11.84
CA GLU A 66 -35.40 26.37 11.50
C GLU A 66 -35.63 27.31 10.29
N TYR A 67 -36.89 27.44 9.85
CA TYR A 67 -37.38 28.45 8.90
C TYR A 67 -37.90 29.72 9.59
N ALA A 68 -37.75 29.86 10.92
CA ALA A 68 -37.91 31.15 11.56
C ALA A 68 -36.79 32.09 11.06
N GLY A 69 -37.16 33.34 10.73
CA GLY A 69 -36.27 34.28 10.04
C GLY A 69 -34.93 34.51 10.74
N VAL A 70 -34.06 35.27 10.08
CA VAL A 70 -32.70 35.65 10.52
C VAL A 70 -32.63 36.21 11.97
N GLU A 71 -33.77 36.55 12.57
CA GLU A 71 -33.90 37.09 13.92
C GLU A 71 -34.19 36.03 15.02
N ASP A 72 -34.56 34.80 14.68
CA ASP A 72 -34.96 33.76 15.66
C ASP A 72 -34.14 32.47 15.50
N SER A 73 -32.82 32.64 15.42
CA SER A 73 -31.89 31.52 15.50
C SER A 73 -31.90 31.02 16.94
N SER A 74 -32.53 29.88 17.21
CA SER A 74 -32.35 29.19 18.49
C SER A 74 -30.84 29.07 18.76
N PRO A 75 -30.31 29.56 19.91
CA PRO A 75 -28.87 29.62 20.17
C PRO A 75 -28.15 28.27 20.04
N ASP A 76 -28.88 27.15 20.20
CA ASP A 76 -28.36 25.78 20.13
C ASP A 76 -28.16 25.26 18.69
N ALA A 77 -28.69 25.96 17.68
CA ALA A 77 -28.57 25.59 16.27
C ALA A 77 -27.25 26.05 15.63
N VAL A 78 -26.65 27.14 16.13
CA VAL A 78 -25.43 27.71 15.54
C VAL A 78 -24.18 27.03 16.10
N LYS A 79 -23.45 26.33 15.24
CA LYS A 79 -22.21 25.64 15.62
C LYS A 79 -21.01 26.61 15.55
N LYS A 80 -20.43 26.96 16.69
CA LYS A 80 -19.27 27.87 16.73
C LYS A 80 -17.97 27.14 16.39
N LEU A 81 -17.18 27.68 15.46
CA LEU A 81 -15.85 27.15 15.12
C LEU A 81 -14.77 28.14 15.53
N ASP A 82 -13.81 27.66 16.33
CA ASP A 82 -12.63 28.45 16.74
C ASP A 82 -11.51 28.31 15.69
N VAL A 83 -11.68 29.01 14.57
CA VAL A 83 -10.75 29.06 13.43
C VAL A 83 -10.84 30.43 12.75
N ALA A 84 -9.80 30.82 12.02
CA ALA A 84 -9.87 32.06 11.23
C ALA A 84 -10.89 31.93 10.09
N ALA A 85 -11.70 32.97 9.88
CA ALA A 85 -12.70 33.00 8.80
C ALA A 85 -12.07 32.85 7.41
N ALA A 86 -10.84 33.33 7.21
CA ALA A 86 -10.10 33.13 5.97
C ALA A 86 -9.76 31.65 5.73
N ASP A 87 -9.28 30.94 6.77
CA ASP A 87 -8.97 29.51 6.70
C ASP A 87 -10.24 28.70 6.41
N PHE A 88 -11.33 29.01 7.12
CA PHE A 88 -12.60 28.33 6.91
C PHE A 88 -13.13 28.56 5.50
N ARG A 89 -13.06 29.80 5.00
CA ARG A 89 -13.45 30.12 3.62
C ARG A 89 -12.62 29.36 2.59
N ALA A 90 -11.32 29.16 2.82
CA ALA A 90 -10.47 28.36 1.94
C ALA A 90 -10.95 26.89 1.90
N LEU A 91 -11.28 26.29 3.05
CA LEU A 91 -11.89 24.96 3.10
C LEU A 91 -13.23 24.90 2.34
N LEU A 92 -14.09 25.90 2.52
CA LEU A 92 -15.38 25.97 1.85
C LEU A 92 -15.26 26.05 0.32
N LYS A 93 -14.23 26.71 -0.22
CA LYS A 93 -13.98 26.73 -1.67
C LYS A 93 -13.75 25.32 -2.23
N VAL A 94 -13.21 24.40 -1.42
CA VAL A 94 -12.98 23.01 -1.82
C VAL A 94 -14.24 22.16 -1.63
N LEU A 95 -14.96 22.33 -0.52
CA LEU A 95 -16.18 21.57 -0.23
C LEU A 95 -17.37 21.98 -1.12
N TYR A 96 -17.48 23.28 -1.39
CA TYR A 96 -18.54 23.92 -2.16
C TYR A 96 -17.96 24.87 -3.22
N PRO A 97 -17.34 24.33 -4.29
CA PRO A 97 -16.83 25.15 -5.38
C PRO A 97 -17.95 25.98 -6.01
N LYS A 98 -17.74 27.30 -6.12
CA LYS A 98 -18.68 28.24 -6.78
C LYS A 98 -18.45 28.37 -8.28
N THR A 99 -17.75 27.42 -8.89
CA THR A 99 -17.36 27.45 -10.29
C THR A 99 -18.42 26.77 -11.15
N ASP A 100 -19.00 27.50 -12.09
CA ASP A 100 -20.06 27.00 -13.00
C ASP A 100 -19.55 25.98 -14.03
N LYS A 101 -18.23 25.82 -14.15
CA LYS A 101 -17.61 24.95 -15.14
C LYS A 101 -17.44 23.55 -14.58
N ALA A 102 -18.15 22.62 -15.21
CA ALA A 102 -18.19 21.19 -14.94
C ALA A 102 -16.83 20.62 -14.46
N ALA A 103 -16.74 20.34 -13.15
CA ALA A 103 -15.87 19.38 -12.43
C ALA A 103 -14.37 19.22 -12.80
N HIS A 104 -13.85 19.94 -13.78
CA HIS A 104 -12.58 19.65 -14.45
C HIS A 104 -11.67 20.89 -14.62
N GLU A 105 -12.12 22.09 -14.29
CA GLU A 105 -11.20 23.24 -14.15
C GLU A 105 -10.61 23.30 -12.73
N GLU A 106 -9.33 23.63 -12.68
CA GLU A 106 -8.47 23.59 -11.51
C GLU A 106 -8.96 24.58 -10.43
N LEU A 107 -9.20 24.10 -9.20
CA LEU A 107 -9.51 24.96 -8.07
C LEU A 107 -8.38 25.99 -7.90
N THR A 108 -8.65 27.26 -8.20
CA THR A 108 -7.67 28.34 -8.07
C THR A 108 -7.61 28.83 -6.63
N LEU A 109 -6.79 28.17 -5.82
CA LEU A 109 -6.43 28.61 -4.46
C LEU A 109 -4.95 29.00 -4.42
N SER A 110 -4.62 30.01 -3.60
CA SER A 110 -3.23 30.38 -3.33
C SER A 110 -2.52 29.31 -2.48
N MET A 111 -1.20 29.39 -2.36
CA MET A 111 -0.43 28.49 -1.49
C MET A 111 -0.87 28.59 -0.02
N ASP A 112 -1.09 29.81 0.48
CA ASP A 112 -1.57 30.03 1.85
C ASP A 112 -2.97 29.46 2.06
N GLU A 113 -3.85 29.58 1.05
CA GLU A 113 -5.18 28.97 1.09
C GLU A 113 -5.10 27.44 1.09
N TRP A 114 -4.23 26.83 0.29
CA TRP A 114 -4.01 25.37 0.34
C TRP A 114 -3.42 24.91 1.67
N LEU A 115 -2.53 25.68 2.29
CA LEU A 115 -2.02 25.40 3.63
C LEU A 115 -3.14 25.51 4.67
N ALA A 116 -4.03 26.49 4.57
CA ALA A 116 -5.19 26.60 5.43
C ALA A 116 -6.17 25.43 5.24
N VAL A 117 -6.39 25.00 3.99
CA VAL A 117 -7.17 23.79 3.68
C VAL A 117 -6.51 22.57 4.31
N LEU A 118 -5.19 22.38 4.17
CA LEU A 118 -4.46 21.27 4.78
C LEU A 118 -4.59 21.28 6.30
N LYS A 119 -4.47 22.46 6.93
CA LYS A 119 -4.61 22.65 8.37
C LYS A 119 -5.99 22.22 8.87
N LEU A 120 -7.05 22.77 8.29
CA LEU A 120 -8.42 22.46 8.73
C LEU A 120 -8.84 21.03 8.38
N SER A 121 -8.49 20.54 7.19
CA SER A 121 -8.78 19.16 6.80
C SER A 121 -8.05 18.14 7.65
N SER A 122 -6.83 18.43 8.12
CA SER A 122 -6.12 17.60 9.08
C SER A 122 -6.75 17.66 10.47
N LYS A 123 -7.06 18.87 10.98
CA LYS A 123 -7.72 19.08 12.29
C LYS A 123 -9.03 18.29 12.38
N TRP A 124 -9.86 18.40 11.36
CA TRP A 124 -11.20 17.83 11.33
C TRP A 124 -11.30 16.51 10.59
N ARG A 125 -10.19 15.87 10.20
CA ARG A 125 -10.16 14.57 9.51
C ARG A 125 -10.98 14.50 8.21
N PHE A 126 -11.02 15.59 7.44
CA PHE A 126 -11.50 15.56 6.05
C PHE A 126 -10.44 14.92 5.14
N ASN A 127 -10.23 13.61 5.29
CA ASN A 127 -9.08 12.91 4.73
C ASN A 127 -8.96 13.01 3.20
N SER A 128 -10.09 13.03 2.48
CA SER A 128 -10.10 13.24 1.02
C SER A 128 -9.64 14.64 0.64
N VAL A 129 -10.12 15.66 1.35
CA VAL A 129 -9.71 17.06 1.17
C VAL A 129 -8.24 17.24 1.56
N ARG A 130 -7.80 16.59 2.64
CA ARG A 130 -6.40 16.59 3.08
C ARG A 130 -5.48 16.03 2.01
N LYS A 131 -5.84 14.89 1.42
CA LYS A 131 -5.09 14.26 0.33
C LYS A 131 -4.99 15.20 -0.88
N LEU A 132 -6.12 15.80 -1.29
CA LEU A 132 -6.14 16.79 -2.35
C LEU A 132 -5.23 17.99 -2.05
N ALA A 133 -5.25 18.52 -0.82
CA ALA A 133 -4.38 19.63 -0.44
C ALA A 133 -2.90 19.25 -0.54
N ILE A 134 -2.52 18.04 -0.13
CA ILE A 134 -1.14 17.54 -0.29
C ILE A 134 -0.78 17.38 -1.75
N GLU A 135 -1.64 16.82 -2.58
CA GLU A 135 -1.43 16.67 -4.02
C GLU A 135 -1.25 18.01 -4.72
N ARG A 136 -1.92 19.07 -4.23
CA ARG A 136 -1.78 20.43 -4.78
C ARG A 136 -0.56 21.18 -4.26
N LEU A 137 -0.10 20.86 -3.05
CA LEU A 137 1.10 21.45 -2.44
C LEU A 137 2.41 20.72 -2.84
N SER A 138 2.36 19.43 -3.16
CA SER A 138 3.55 18.61 -3.46
C SER A 138 4.31 19.00 -4.75
N PRO A 139 3.64 19.37 -5.86
CA PRO A 139 4.32 19.81 -7.09
C PRO A 139 4.96 21.20 -7.00
N LEU A 140 4.73 21.95 -5.92
CA LEU A 140 5.16 23.34 -5.85
C LEU A 140 6.63 23.44 -5.43
N VAL A 141 7.47 23.70 -6.42
CA VAL A 141 8.92 23.98 -6.45
C VAL A 141 9.36 25.18 -5.57
N GLY A 142 8.51 25.66 -4.65
CA GLY A 142 8.73 26.91 -3.89
C GLY A 142 9.04 26.77 -2.41
N MET A 143 8.73 25.64 -1.76
CA MET A 143 8.97 25.49 -0.32
C MET A 143 10.45 25.31 -0.01
N LYS A 144 10.95 26.02 1.01
CA LYS A 144 12.32 25.81 1.49
C LYS A 144 12.45 24.41 2.11
N PRO A 145 13.63 23.77 2.03
CA PRO A 145 13.84 22.44 2.62
C PRO A 145 13.45 22.37 4.11
N SER A 146 13.77 23.41 4.87
CA SER A 146 13.43 23.51 6.29
C SER A 146 11.92 23.63 6.55
N GLU A 147 11.18 24.29 5.65
CA GLU A 147 9.72 24.37 5.71
C GLU A 147 9.07 23.03 5.36
N LYS A 148 9.61 22.30 4.38
CA LYS A 148 9.16 20.94 4.04
C LYS A 148 9.29 19.99 5.23
N ILE A 149 10.41 20.04 5.95
CA ILE A 149 10.64 19.25 7.17
C ILE A 149 9.62 19.64 8.25
N ARG A 150 9.45 20.93 8.51
CA ARG A 150 8.50 21.43 9.50
C ARG A 150 7.06 21.00 9.20
N LEU A 151 6.60 21.22 7.97
CA LEU A 151 5.24 20.87 7.54
C LEU A 151 5.05 19.35 7.44
N GLY A 152 6.08 18.62 6.99
CA GLY A 152 6.09 17.15 6.94
C GLY A 152 5.91 16.54 8.33
N ARG A 153 6.54 17.12 9.36
CA ARG A 153 6.32 16.74 10.76
C ARG A 153 4.93 17.15 11.26
N GLU A 154 4.57 18.42 11.08
CA GLU A 154 3.32 19.00 11.59
C GLU A 154 2.08 18.28 11.04
N TYR A 155 2.07 17.97 9.74
CA TYR A 155 0.93 17.35 9.07
C TYR A 155 1.09 15.86 8.84
N ALA A 156 2.18 15.23 9.30
CA ALA A 156 2.52 13.84 8.98
C ALA A 156 2.51 13.58 7.46
N VAL A 157 3.40 14.25 6.73
CA VAL A 157 3.62 14.05 5.30
C VAL A 157 5.05 13.56 5.09
N GLU A 158 5.21 12.24 5.12
CA GLU A 158 6.49 11.55 4.95
C GLU A 158 7.27 11.99 3.72
N SER A 159 6.60 12.12 2.57
CA SER A 159 7.25 12.52 1.32
C SER A 159 7.85 13.93 1.39
N TRP A 160 7.25 14.86 2.15
CA TRP A 160 7.80 16.20 2.36
C TRP A 160 8.98 16.18 3.31
N LEU A 161 8.90 15.37 4.36
CA LEU A 161 9.99 15.18 5.31
C LEU A 161 11.24 14.62 4.60
N LEU A 162 11.06 13.54 3.83
CA LEU A 162 12.11 12.90 3.04
C LEU A 162 12.71 13.88 2.02
N SER A 163 11.86 14.54 1.22
CA SER A 163 12.32 15.54 0.24
C SER A 163 13.11 16.68 0.89
N GLY A 164 12.68 17.16 2.06
CA GLY A 164 13.40 18.20 2.79
C GLY A 164 14.78 17.74 3.28
N TYR A 165 14.89 16.51 3.79
CA TYR A 165 16.17 15.92 4.20
C TYR A 165 17.11 15.71 3.01
N GLU A 166 16.62 15.15 1.91
CA GLU A 166 17.41 14.94 0.70
C GLU A 166 17.96 16.27 0.14
N GLU A 167 17.14 17.32 0.11
CA GLU A 167 17.57 18.65 -0.34
C GLU A 167 18.63 19.29 0.57
N LEU A 168 18.51 19.13 1.89
CA LEU A 168 19.53 19.62 2.84
C LEU A 168 20.85 18.84 2.74
N VAL A 169 20.80 17.55 2.44
CA VAL A 169 21.97 16.69 2.26
C VAL A 169 22.69 16.99 0.94
N THR A 170 21.94 17.13 -0.15
CA THR A 170 22.49 17.26 -1.52
C THR A 170 22.94 18.67 -1.88
N ARG A 171 22.33 19.71 -1.32
CA ARG A 171 22.67 21.09 -1.67
C ARG A 171 24.11 21.44 -1.27
N LYS A 172 24.69 22.43 -1.93
CA LYS A 172 26.06 22.92 -1.62
C LYS A 172 26.09 23.80 -0.36
N ALA A 173 25.06 24.61 -0.13
CA ALA A 173 25.00 25.52 1.02
C ALA A 173 25.03 24.75 2.36
N VAL A 174 25.62 25.37 3.39
CA VAL A 174 25.54 24.88 4.77
C VAL A 174 24.12 25.08 5.32
N ILE A 175 23.76 24.36 6.38
CA ILE A 175 22.51 24.61 7.11
C ILE A 175 22.68 25.91 7.89
N SER A 176 21.79 26.87 7.67
CA SER A 176 21.84 28.16 8.37
C SER A 176 21.38 28.02 9.83
N ASN A 177 21.69 29.01 10.67
CA ASN A 177 21.24 29.00 12.06
C ASN A 177 19.71 29.04 12.17
N GLU A 178 19.05 29.77 11.27
CA GLU A 178 17.58 29.88 11.22
C GLU A 178 16.95 28.53 10.84
N GLU A 179 17.53 27.83 9.86
CA GLU A 179 17.09 26.48 9.50
C GLU A 179 17.32 25.50 10.64
N GLY A 180 18.48 25.55 11.29
CA GLY A 180 18.81 24.70 12.43
C GLY A 180 17.88 24.92 13.63
N GLN A 181 17.45 26.16 13.87
CA GLN A 181 16.44 26.47 14.87
C GLN A 181 15.06 25.90 14.49
N LEU A 182 14.71 25.91 13.19
CA LEU A 182 13.41 25.43 12.71
C LEU A 182 13.30 23.91 12.73
N ILE A 183 14.36 23.19 12.33
CA ILE A 183 14.35 21.72 12.25
C ILE A 183 14.92 21.03 13.49
N GLY A 184 15.56 21.78 14.38
CA GLY A 184 16.18 21.26 15.60
C GLY A 184 17.64 20.84 15.40
N TRP A 185 18.50 21.21 16.35
CA TRP A 185 19.95 21.00 16.26
C TRP A 185 20.38 19.52 16.30
N GLU A 186 19.57 18.65 16.91
CA GLU A 186 19.79 17.20 16.87
C GLU A 186 19.67 16.67 15.43
N THR A 187 18.57 17.01 14.75
CA THR A 187 18.35 16.69 13.33
C THR A 187 19.45 17.29 12.45
N VAL A 188 19.93 18.51 12.73
CA VAL A 188 21.06 19.11 11.99
C VAL A 188 22.33 18.26 12.11
N ASN A 189 22.64 17.78 13.31
CA ASN A 189 23.82 16.95 13.55
C ASN A 189 23.74 15.61 12.79
N GLU A 190 22.59 14.97 12.80
CA GLU A 190 22.34 13.73 12.05
C GLU A 190 22.41 13.97 10.53
N LEU A 191 21.77 15.04 10.03
CA LEU A 191 21.87 15.43 8.62
C LEU A 191 23.30 15.74 8.18
N TRP A 192 24.11 16.31 9.07
CA TRP A 192 25.52 16.56 8.79
C TRP A 192 26.28 15.23 8.62
N ALA A 193 26.04 14.25 9.49
CA ALA A 193 26.64 12.91 9.36
C ALA A 193 26.21 12.23 8.05
N VAL A 194 24.90 12.25 7.72
CA VAL A 194 24.37 11.73 6.46
C VAL A 194 25.02 12.40 5.26
N ARG A 195 25.22 13.72 5.32
CA ARG A 195 25.84 14.48 4.24
C ARG A 195 27.31 14.10 4.01
N GLU A 196 28.08 13.90 5.06
CA GLU A 196 29.47 13.45 4.91
C GLU A 196 29.55 12.01 4.40
N MET A 197 28.66 11.13 4.87
CA MET A 197 28.53 9.76 4.33
C MET A 197 28.17 9.77 2.85
N TRP A 198 27.21 10.60 2.43
CA TRP A 198 26.78 10.73 1.04
C TRP A 198 27.90 11.25 0.13
N LYS A 199 28.67 12.25 0.59
CA LYS A 199 29.84 12.74 -0.14
C LYS A 199 30.93 11.67 -0.30
N ALA A 200 31.19 10.88 0.73
CA ALA A 200 32.15 9.79 0.66
C ALA A 200 31.67 8.67 -0.28
N HIS A 201 30.37 8.36 -0.25
CA HIS A 201 29.75 7.37 -1.13
C HIS A 201 29.84 7.78 -2.60
N THR A 202 29.44 9.01 -2.92
CA THR A 202 29.49 9.57 -4.28
C THR A 202 30.92 9.77 -4.81
N ALA A 203 31.93 9.82 -3.94
CA ALA A 203 33.33 9.91 -4.31
C ALA A 203 34.00 8.55 -4.59
N CYS A 204 33.51 7.41 -4.05
CA CYS A 204 34.08 6.10 -4.39
C CYS A 204 33.41 5.46 -5.61
N ALA A 205 34.21 5.10 -6.61
CA ALA A 205 33.75 4.30 -7.76
C ALA A 205 33.44 2.82 -7.40
N CYS A 206 33.61 2.43 -6.13
CA CYS A 206 33.66 1.05 -5.67
C CYS A 206 32.42 0.58 -4.88
N THR A 207 31.54 1.49 -4.47
CA THR A 207 30.47 1.18 -3.53
C THR A 207 29.23 0.70 -4.27
N THR A 208 28.57 -0.33 -3.74
CA THR A 208 27.18 -0.64 -4.09
C THR A 208 26.36 0.65 -3.97
N GLN A 209 25.67 1.05 -5.03
CA GLN A 209 24.85 2.28 -5.05
C GLN A 209 23.75 2.17 -3.98
N LEU A 210 24.03 2.67 -2.78
CA LEU A 210 23.01 2.97 -1.79
C LEU A 210 22.32 4.24 -2.27
N SER A 211 21.01 4.20 -2.33
CA SER A 211 20.21 5.36 -2.67
C SER A 211 20.13 6.30 -1.46
N LEU A 212 20.06 7.61 -1.73
CA LEU A 212 20.07 8.63 -0.68
C LEU A 212 18.86 8.49 0.25
N ASP A 213 17.69 8.22 -0.32
CA ASP A 213 16.46 7.93 0.40
C ASP A 213 16.64 6.81 1.42
N ALA A 214 17.32 5.71 1.06
CA ALA A 214 17.57 4.60 1.96
C ALA A 214 18.48 4.99 3.14
N ILE A 215 19.51 5.81 2.91
CA ILE A 215 20.40 6.29 3.98
C ILE A 215 19.64 7.23 4.92
N VAL A 216 18.83 8.13 4.37
CA VAL A 216 18.01 9.06 5.14
C VAL A 216 16.97 8.29 5.95
N GLN A 217 16.26 7.34 5.34
CA GLN A 217 15.26 6.50 6.01
C GLN A 217 15.87 5.64 7.12
N ASP A 218 17.06 5.07 6.93
CA ASP A 218 17.74 4.29 7.98
C ASP A 218 18.13 5.18 9.16
N THR A 219 18.73 6.34 8.87
CA THR A 219 19.19 7.30 9.89
C THR A 219 18.03 7.83 10.74
N PHE A 220 16.92 8.21 10.09
CA PHE A 220 15.74 8.79 10.73
C PHE A 220 14.61 7.77 10.90
N SER A 221 14.93 6.47 10.96
CA SER A 221 13.93 5.37 10.94
C SER A 221 12.85 5.52 12.01
N VAL A 222 13.22 5.91 13.22
CA VAL A 222 12.26 6.14 14.32
C VAL A 222 11.28 7.26 13.99
N GLU A 223 11.76 8.34 13.39
CA GLU A 223 10.91 9.47 12.99
C GLU A 223 9.98 9.09 11.85
N PHE A 224 10.50 8.35 10.85
CA PHE A 224 9.71 7.83 9.74
C PHE A 224 8.64 6.83 10.20
N ASP A 225 8.95 5.94 11.14
CA ASP A 225 7.98 5.01 11.72
C ASP A 225 6.82 5.78 12.39
N VAL A 226 7.14 6.79 13.22
CA VAL A 226 6.13 7.63 13.90
C VAL A 226 5.27 8.39 12.88
N ILE A 227 5.87 8.99 11.86
CA ILE A 227 5.14 9.71 10.81
C ILE A 227 4.26 8.75 10.00
N GLY A 228 4.77 7.55 9.67
CA GLY A 228 4.03 6.51 8.99
C GLY A 228 2.80 6.04 9.78
N GLU A 229 2.93 5.86 11.09
CA GLU A 229 1.80 5.56 11.98
C GLU A 229 0.75 6.68 12.00
N LEU A 230 1.18 7.94 12.07
CA LEU A 230 0.27 9.09 12.01
C LEU A 230 -0.44 9.18 10.66
N GLN A 231 0.25 8.89 9.56
CA GLN A 231 -0.34 8.87 8.22
C GLN A 231 -1.48 7.86 8.06
N GLN A 232 -1.39 6.71 8.72
CA GLN A 232 -2.46 5.70 8.68
C GLN A 232 -3.79 6.24 9.22
N GLN A 233 -3.74 7.20 10.15
CA GLN A 233 -4.94 7.84 10.70
C GLN A 233 -5.65 8.76 9.69
N TYR A 234 -4.94 9.19 8.64
CA TYR A 234 -5.47 10.06 7.59
C TYR A 234 -5.92 9.31 6.34
N ARG A 235 -6.03 7.97 6.39
CA ARG A 235 -6.61 7.19 5.30
C ARG A 235 -8.06 7.56 5.08
N THR A 236 -8.44 7.75 3.82
CA THR A 236 -9.85 7.99 3.46
C THR A 236 -10.70 6.78 3.84
N ARG A 237 -12.01 6.99 4.01
CA ARG A 237 -12.95 5.90 4.29
C ARG A 237 -12.83 4.77 3.25
N GLN A 238 -12.77 5.13 1.97
CA GLN A 238 -12.56 4.18 0.87
C GLN A 238 -11.24 3.41 0.98
N GLU A 239 -10.13 4.07 1.33
CA GLU A 239 -8.84 3.39 1.51
C GLU A 239 -8.82 2.48 2.75
N ARG A 240 -9.51 2.86 3.84
CA ARG A 240 -9.66 2.01 5.04
C ARG A 240 -10.48 0.77 4.73
N GLU A 241 -11.60 0.93 4.02
CA GLU A 241 -12.46 -0.17 3.58
C GLU A 241 -11.69 -1.10 2.62
N ALA A 242 -10.99 -0.55 1.62
CA ALA A 242 -10.17 -1.33 0.69
C ALA A 242 -9.06 -2.13 1.41
N TYR A 243 -8.35 -1.50 2.36
CA TYR A 243 -7.34 -2.18 3.17
C TYR A 243 -7.94 -3.28 4.04
N ALA A 244 -9.12 -3.05 4.63
CA ALA A 244 -9.81 -4.07 5.43
C ALA A 244 -10.21 -5.28 4.57
N VAL A 245 -10.73 -5.04 3.36
CA VAL A 245 -11.04 -6.10 2.38
C VAL A 245 -9.79 -6.86 1.98
N GLN A 246 -8.70 -6.17 1.65
CA GLN A 246 -7.43 -6.80 1.29
C GLN A 246 -6.90 -7.66 2.45
N LYS A 247 -6.90 -7.13 3.67
CA LYS A 247 -6.43 -7.87 4.85
C LYS A 247 -7.26 -9.12 5.11
N ALA A 248 -8.58 -9.02 5.00
CA ALA A 248 -9.48 -10.17 5.15
C ALA A 248 -9.23 -11.24 4.08
N LEU A 249 -8.93 -10.83 2.84
CA LEU A 249 -8.56 -11.75 1.77
C LEU A 249 -7.23 -12.47 2.08
N GLU A 250 -6.19 -11.74 2.49
CA GLU A 250 -4.89 -12.32 2.85
C GLU A 250 -4.97 -13.28 4.06
N GLU A 251 -5.87 -13.00 5.01
CA GLU A 251 -6.14 -13.87 6.16
C GLU A 251 -6.87 -15.14 5.71
N ALA A 252 -7.90 -15.01 4.87
CA ALA A 252 -8.61 -16.15 4.28
C ALA A 252 -7.70 -17.04 3.42
N GLU A 253 -6.79 -16.45 2.64
CA GLU A 253 -5.79 -17.20 1.87
C GLU A 253 -4.82 -17.97 2.76
N ARG A 254 -4.37 -17.36 3.88
CA ARG A 254 -3.53 -18.04 4.87
C ARG A 254 -4.26 -19.18 5.56
N GLU A 255 -5.53 -18.99 5.92
CA GLU A 255 -6.37 -20.04 6.50
C GLU A 255 -6.59 -21.19 5.51
N ALA A 256 -6.89 -20.89 4.25
CA ALA A 256 -7.05 -21.90 3.20
C ALA A 256 -5.76 -22.68 2.94
N ALA A 257 -4.60 -22.00 2.93
CA ALA A 257 -3.30 -22.65 2.79
C ALA A 257 -3.01 -23.60 3.98
N ALA A 258 -3.31 -23.17 5.20
CA ALA A 258 -3.16 -24.01 6.40
C ALA A 258 -4.11 -25.22 6.39
N GLN A 259 -5.35 -25.05 5.90
CA GLN A 259 -6.29 -26.16 5.74
C GLN A 259 -5.80 -27.17 4.70
N LEU A 260 -5.29 -26.70 3.56
CA LEU A 260 -4.73 -27.56 2.52
C LEU A 260 -3.49 -28.31 3.01
N GLU A 261 -2.60 -27.65 3.76
CA GLU A 261 -1.44 -28.29 4.37
C GLU A 261 -1.86 -29.38 5.36
N ALA A 262 -2.83 -29.08 6.24
CA ALA A 262 -3.38 -30.07 7.17
C ALA A 262 -4.05 -31.27 6.47
N GLU A 263 -4.75 -31.03 5.35
CA GLU A 263 -5.34 -32.10 4.54
C GLU A 263 -4.26 -32.96 3.88
N ARG A 264 -3.20 -32.35 3.35
CA ARG A 264 -2.05 -33.07 2.78
C ARG A 264 -1.36 -33.94 3.82
N ASP A 265 -1.14 -33.42 5.03
CA ASP A 265 -0.53 -34.17 6.11
C ASP A 265 -1.41 -35.34 6.56
N ARG A 266 -2.72 -35.14 6.61
CA ARG A 266 -3.69 -36.21 6.90
C ARG A 266 -3.63 -37.32 5.83
N LEU A 267 -3.65 -36.95 4.56
CA LEU A 267 -3.57 -37.92 3.46
C LEU A 267 -2.23 -38.66 3.46
N ALA A 268 -1.12 -37.96 3.74
CA ALA A 268 0.19 -38.58 3.87
C ALA A 268 0.27 -39.58 5.04
N ALA A 269 -0.40 -39.27 6.16
CA ALA A 269 -0.50 -40.18 7.30
C ALA A 269 -1.32 -41.43 6.97
N GLU A 270 -2.44 -41.27 6.27
CA GLU A 270 -3.29 -42.38 5.80
C GLU A 270 -2.51 -43.26 4.81
N GLU A 271 -1.82 -42.66 3.84
CA GLU A 271 -0.98 -43.38 2.87
C GLU A 271 0.18 -44.12 3.57
N ALA A 272 0.79 -43.52 4.60
CA ALA A 272 1.83 -44.18 5.38
C ALA A 272 1.28 -45.39 6.16
N GLU A 273 0.06 -45.30 6.70
CA GLU A 273 -0.60 -46.42 7.36
C GLU A 273 -0.92 -47.55 6.37
N GLU A 274 -1.44 -47.23 5.19
CA GLU A 274 -1.69 -48.20 4.14
C GLU A 274 -0.40 -48.89 3.67
N ARG A 275 0.68 -48.12 3.46
CA ARG A 275 2.00 -48.66 3.10
C ARG A 275 2.50 -49.65 4.15
N ARG A 276 2.33 -49.35 5.45
CA ARG A 276 2.69 -50.27 6.54
C ARG A 276 1.88 -51.56 6.51
N LYS A 277 0.56 -51.49 6.25
CA LYS A 277 -0.30 -52.68 6.13
C LYS A 277 0.09 -53.54 4.93
N VAL A 278 0.43 -52.91 3.80
CA VAL A 278 0.89 -53.64 2.60
C VAL A 278 2.22 -54.34 2.85
N GLU A 279 3.16 -53.67 3.54
CA GLU A 279 4.44 -54.25 3.92
C GLU A 279 4.25 -55.46 4.85
N GLU A 280 3.41 -55.35 5.88
CA GLU A 280 3.07 -56.47 6.78
C GLU A 280 2.45 -57.66 6.02
N LEU A 281 1.53 -57.41 5.09
CA LEU A 281 0.95 -58.47 4.26
C LEU A 281 1.98 -59.10 3.31
N ALA A 282 2.92 -58.31 2.78
CA ALA A 282 3.98 -58.82 1.92
C ALA A 282 4.91 -59.76 2.69
N GLU A 283 5.30 -59.39 3.92
CA GLU A 283 6.06 -60.25 4.83
C GLU A 283 5.31 -61.55 5.14
N GLU A 284 4.00 -61.49 5.39
CA GLU A 284 3.19 -62.70 5.65
C GLU A 284 3.13 -63.62 4.42
N VAL A 285 2.93 -63.06 3.23
CA VAL A 285 2.92 -63.81 1.97
C VAL A 285 4.27 -64.48 1.72
N GLU A 286 5.37 -63.77 1.96
CA GLU A 286 6.72 -64.32 1.81
C GLU A 286 6.98 -65.46 2.81
N ALA A 287 6.60 -65.28 4.07
CA ALA A 287 6.67 -66.33 5.09
C ALA A 287 5.85 -67.58 4.69
N ARG A 288 4.63 -67.39 4.17
CA ARG A 288 3.81 -68.50 3.64
C ARG A 288 4.49 -69.19 2.45
N ARG A 289 5.08 -68.43 1.52
CA ARG A 289 5.82 -68.98 0.37
C ARG A 289 7.01 -69.84 0.82
N GLN A 290 7.79 -69.36 1.79
CA GLN A 290 8.91 -70.11 2.36
C GLN A 290 8.44 -71.42 3.01
N LYS A 291 7.32 -71.37 3.75
CA LYS A 291 6.70 -72.57 4.37
C LYS A 291 6.15 -73.57 3.35
N LEU A 292 5.54 -73.10 2.27
CA LEU A 292 5.10 -73.95 1.15
C LEU A 292 6.30 -74.61 0.44
N SER A 293 7.41 -73.89 0.29
CA SER A 293 8.65 -74.42 -0.28
C SER A 293 9.23 -75.55 0.57
N SER A 294 9.29 -75.38 1.90
CA SER A 294 9.81 -76.42 2.80
C SER A 294 8.93 -77.68 2.80
N LEU A 295 7.60 -77.54 2.79
CA LEU A 295 6.66 -78.66 2.68
C LEU A 295 6.73 -79.38 1.32
N SER A 296 7.10 -78.67 0.24
CA SER A 296 7.32 -79.27 -1.08
C SER A 296 8.61 -80.10 -1.14
N MET A 297 9.66 -79.73 -0.39
CA MET A 297 10.89 -80.53 -0.30
C MET A 297 10.71 -81.81 0.52
N GLU A 298 9.66 -81.91 1.33
CA GLU A 298 9.39 -83.03 2.23
C GLU A 298 8.48 -84.12 1.64
N ARG A 299 7.88 -83.89 0.46
CA ARG A 299 7.17 -84.93 -0.29
C ARG A 299 8.16 -85.88 -0.98
N GLN A 300 8.34 -87.08 -0.44
CA GLN A 300 9.01 -88.16 -1.16
C GLN A 300 8.21 -88.57 -2.41
N PRO A 301 8.89 -88.97 -3.50
CA PRO A 301 8.19 -89.45 -4.70
C PRO A 301 7.42 -90.72 -4.35
N ILE A 302 6.12 -90.75 -4.68
CA ILE A 302 5.33 -91.99 -4.63
C ILE A 302 5.99 -92.97 -5.62
N PRO A 303 6.46 -94.14 -5.16
CA PRO A 303 7.10 -95.08 -6.07
C PRO A 303 6.03 -95.71 -6.98
N GLY A 304 6.04 -95.33 -8.27
CA GLY A 304 5.21 -95.98 -9.30
C GLY A 304 4.51 -95.10 -10.34
N GLY A 305 4.82 -93.80 -10.47
CA GLY A 305 4.22 -92.94 -11.50
C GLY A 305 4.95 -92.99 -12.84
N ILE A 306 4.26 -93.42 -13.90
CA ILE A 306 4.70 -93.43 -15.31
C ILE A 306 5.09 -92.01 -15.76
N PRO A 307 6.19 -91.81 -16.52
CA PRO A 307 6.57 -90.48 -16.97
C PRO A 307 5.58 -89.98 -18.03
N ILE A 308 4.82 -88.94 -17.70
CA ILE A 308 4.09 -88.15 -18.69
C ILE A 308 4.99 -86.96 -19.04
N ALA A 309 5.35 -86.85 -20.31
CA ALA A 309 6.12 -85.74 -20.85
C ALA A 309 5.38 -84.41 -20.61
N SER A 310 5.91 -83.57 -19.73
CA SER A 310 5.46 -82.19 -19.58
C SER A 310 6.11 -81.35 -20.66
N GLY A 311 5.33 -81.06 -21.70
CA GLY A 311 5.66 -80.09 -22.72
C GLY A 311 5.96 -78.72 -22.12
N LEU A 312 6.93 -78.05 -22.73
CA LEU A 312 7.26 -76.65 -22.54
C LEU A 312 6.01 -75.78 -22.74
N TYR A 313 5.37 -75.35 -21.65
CA TYR A 313 4.56 -74.14 -21.69
C TYR A 313 5.45 -72.98 -21.26
N SER A 314 5.94 -72.26 -22.26
CA SER A 314 6.49 -70.93 -22.14
C SER A 314 5.42 -70.02 -21.53
N VAL A 315 5.62 -69.61 -20.29
CA VAL A 315 4.93 -68.45 -19.73
C VAL A 315 5.72 -67.25 -20.21
N TYR A 316 5.11 -66.46 -21.10
CA TYR A 316 5.62 -65.16 -21.51
C TYR A 316 5.86 -64.30 -20.27
N GLU A 317 7.12 -63.99 -19.98
CA GLU A 317 7.47 -62.79 -19.22
C GLU A 317 6.97 -61.59 -20.03
N VAL A 318 5.87 -60.97 -19.59
CA VAL A 318 5.51 -59.63 -20.03
C VAL A 318 6.42 -58.66 -19.28
N SER A 319 7.63 -58.51 -19.79
CA SER A 319 8.48 -57.37 -19.48
C SER A 319 7.80 -56.12 -20.05
N ARG A 320 7.02 -55.42 -19.21
CA ARG A 320 6.62 -54.03 -19.49
C ARG A 320 7.87 -53.16 -19.43
N ALA A 321 8.55 -53.00 -20.56
CA ALA A 321 9.42 -51.86 -20.79
C ALA A 321 8.53 -50.62 -20.91
N VAL A 322 8.42 -49.86 -19.82
CA VAL A 322 7.92 -48.49 -19.85
C VAL A 322 9.02 -47.64 -20.47
N THR A 323 8.79 -47.13 -21.68
CA THR A 323 9.60 -46.07 -22.28
C THR A 323 9.38 -44.78 -21.50
N PRO A 324 10.43 -44.06 -21.05
CA PRO A 324 10.29 -42.64 -20.76
C PRO A 324 10.39 -41.89 -22.10
N GLU A 325 9.23 -41.63 -22.71
CA GLU A 325 9.10 -40.42 -23.52
C GLU A 325 9.08 -39.21 -22.57
N GLY A 326 9.78 -38.14 -22.94
CA GLY A 326 9.63 -36.84 -22.30
C GLY A 326 10.88 -36.20 -21.69
N MET A 327 12.07 -36.40 -22.27
CA MET A 327 13.17 -35.45 -22.05
C MET A 327 13.07 -34.33 -23.10
N VAL A 328 12.55 -33.18 -22.67
CA VAL A 328 12.57 -31.94 -23.44
C VAL A 328 14.03 -31.47 -23.52
N SER A 329 14.67 -31.64 -24.68
CA SER A 329 15.95 -30.97 -24.95
C SER A 329 15.67 -29.55 -25.44
N PHE A 330 16.06 -28.56 -24.63
CA PHE A 330 16.14 -27.18 -25.07
C PHE A 330 17.42 -27.02 -25.91
N ILE A 331 17.25 -26.99 -27.22
CA ILE A 331 18.25 -26.51 -28.18
C ILE A 331 18.15 -24.98 -28.23
N PRO A 332 19.21 -24.20 -27.92
CA PRO A 332 19.18 -22.77 -28.21
C PRO A 332 19.34 -22.53 -29.73
N PRO A 333 18.59 -21.59 -30.33
CA PRO A 333 18.67 -21.35 -31.76
C PRO A 333 20.00 -20.68 -32.14
N ARG A 334 20.56 -21.17 -33.24
CA ARG A 334 21.64 -20.56 -34.01
C ARG A 334 21.12 -19.24 -34.60
N CYS A 335 21.74 -18.12 -34.24
CA CYS A 335 21.52 -16.86 -34.94
C CYS A 335 22.14 -16.91 -36.33
N GLU A 336 21.30 -16.80 -37.35
CA GLU A 336 21.68 -16.44 -38.72
C GLU A 336 22.09 -14.97 -38.75
N SER A 337 23.25 -14.70 -39.35
CA SER A 337 23.65 -13.37 -39.80
C SER A 337 23.13 -13.12 -41.22
N PRO A 338 22.57 -11.94 -41.53
CA PRO A 338 22.47 -11.48 -42.90
C PRO A 338 23.68 -10.61 -43.27
N VAL A 339 24.24 -10.94 -44.42
CA VAL A 339 25.22 -10.17 -45.18
C VAL A 339 24.49 -9.08 -45.99
N SER A 340 25.01 -7.84 -45.98
CA SER A 340 25.08 -6.89 -47.11
C SER A 340 25.38 -5.47 -46.58
N SER A 341 26.17 -4.57 -47.17
CA SER A 341 27.20 -4.54 -48.23
C SER A 341 27.65 -3.07 -48.37
N TRP A 342 28.82 -2.84 -49.01
CA TRP A 342 29.40 -1.56 -49.48
C TRP A 342 30.00 -0.64 -48.39
N GLY A 343 31.21 -0.10 -48.48
CA GLY A 343 32.25 -0.08 -49.50
C GLY A 343 33.37 0.90 -49.08
N THR A 344 34.58 0.68 -49.61
CA THR A 344 35.59 1.72 -49.93
C THR A 344 36.42 2.33 -48.78
N THR A 345 37.62 1.78 -48.58
CA THR A 345 38.86 2.51 -48.20
C THR A 345 39.27 3.51 -49.30
N PRO A 346 40.02 4.62 -49.05
CA PRO A 346 41.30 4.54 -48.34
C PRO A 346 41.80 5.79 -47.56
N SER A 347 42.97 5.59 -46.94
CA SER A 347 44.07 6.54 -46.71
C SER A 347 44.40 6.90 -45.25
N ARG A 348 45.26 6.05 -44.68
CA ARG A 348 46.54 6.36 -44.02
C ARG A 348 46.86 7.84 -43.78
N VAL A 349 46.90 8.24 -42.50
CA VAL A 349 47.81 9.27 -41.94
C VAL A 349 48.29 8.79 -40.57
N GLU A 350 49.59 8.94 -40.34
CA GLU A 350 50.35 8.49 -39.17
C GLU A 350 50.33 9.51 -38.01
N SER A 351 50.42 8.99 -36.77
CA SER A 351 51.03 9.59 -35.55
C SER A 351 50.23 10.59 -34.67
N PRO A 352 50.58 10.80 -33.38
CA PRO A 352 51.22 9.91 -32.39
C PRO A 352 50.47 9.81 -31.03
N ILE A 353 50.88 8.81 -30.27
CA ILE A 353 50.45 8.43 -28.91
C ILE A 353 50.76 9.53 -27.87
N GLN A 354 49.79 9.86 -27.03
CA GLN A 354 49.96 10.62 -25.78
C GLN A 354 49.76 9.68 -24.58
N PRO A 355 50.60 9.74 -23.52
CA PRO A 355 50.47 8.85 -22.37
C PRO A 355 49.34 9.27 -21.43
N VAL A 356 48.52 8.30 -21.03
CA VAL A 356 47.50 8.42 -19.98
C VAL A 356 48.19 8.44 -18.59
N PRO A 357 47.86 9.36 -17.68
CA PRO A 357 48.42 9.34 -16.32
C PRO A 357 47.86 8.15 -15.53
N ARG A 358 48.74 7.39 -14.88
CA ARG A 358 48.37 6.31 -13.95
C ARG A 358 47.77 6.92 -12.68
N ILE A 359 46.50 6.61 -12.42
CA ILE A 359 45.85 6.84 -11.12
C ILE A 359 46.40 5.78 -10.14
N PRO A 360 46.86 6.15 -8.93
CA PRO A 360 47.35 5.17 -7.97
C PRO A 360 46.18 4.31 -7.47
N ALA A 361 46.41 2.99 -7.39
CA ALA A 361 45.47 2.05 -6.81
C ALA A 361 45.26 2.38 -5.31
N CYS A 362 44.03 2.66 -4.92
CA CYS A 362 43.64 2.81 -3.52
C CYS A 362 43.64 1.43 -2.84
N ASP A 363 44.50 1.26 -1.83
CA ASP A 363 44.58 0.08 -0.98
C ASP A 363 43.36 0.00 -0.06
N CYS A 364 42.39 -0.86 -0.38
CA CYS A 364 41.15 -1.03 0.37
C CYS A 364 41.30 -2.03 1.54
N ARG A 365 42.38 -1.92 2.32
CA ARG A 365 42.52 -2.65 3.59
C ARG A 365 42.14 -1.73 4.74
N ASN A 366 40.84 -1.58 4.98
CA ASN A 366 40.22 -1.34 6.29
C ASN A 366 38.72 -1.03 6.11
N ILE A 367 37.93 -2.05 5.78
CA ILE A 367 36.48 -1.99 6.04
C ILE A 367 36.30 -2.47 7.48
N VAL A 368 36.08 -1.51 8.37
CA VAL A 368 35.60 -1.79 9.73
C VAL A 368 34.17 -2.32 9.58
N THR A 369 33.99 -3.61 9.90
CA THR A 369 32.66 -4.21 10.02
C THR A 369 31.98 -3.63 11.26
N VAL A 370 31.01 -2.74 11.06
CA VAL A 370 30.14 -2.27 12.14
C VAL A 370 29.21 -3.42 12.52
N LYS A 371 29.45 -4.02 13.69
CA LYS A 371 28.55 -5.01 14.29
C LYS A 371 27.22 -4.36 14.63
N LYS A 372 26.11 -4.94 14.15
CA LYS A 372 24.75 -4.65 14.60
C LYS A 372 24.64 -4.77 16.13
N PRO A 373 23.99 -3.85 16.85
CA PRO A 373 23.64 -4.08 18.25
C PRO A 373 22.50 -5.11 18.33
N SER A 374 22.70 -6.15 19.14
CA SER A 374 21.68 -7.16 19.42
C SER A 374 20.52 -6.54 20.19
N LYS A 375 19.30 -6.65 19.68
CA LYS A 375 18.07 -6.40 20.43
C LYS A 375 18.04 -7.32 21.67
N LYS A 376 18.34 -6.80 22.85
CA LYS A 376 17.89 -7.41 24.10
C LYS A 376 16.41 -7.07 24.27
N ARG A 377 15.55 -8.07 24.07
CA ARG A 377 14.22 -8.11 24.69
C ARG A 377 14.41 -8.14 26.22
N ARG A 378 13.46 -7.52 26.93
CA ARG A 378 13.37 -7.45 28.39
C ARG A 378 13.74 -8.75 29.10
#